data_AF-A0A0Q6LH48-F1
#
_entry.id   AF-A0A0Q6LH48-F1
#
_cell.length_a   1.000
_cell.length_b   1.000
_cell.length_c   1.000
_cell.angle_alpha   90.00
_cell.angle_beta   90.00
_cell.angle_gamma   90.00
#
_symmetry.space_group_name_H-M   'P 1'
#
loop_
_entity.id
_entity.type
_entity.pdbx_description
1 polymer ?
#
loop_
_entity_poly.entity_id
_entity_poly.type
_entity_poly.pdbx_seq_one_letter_code
_entity_poly.pdbx_strand_id
1 'polypeptide(L)' 'MFVYGGSAPYYVNNAFPDAIVVNKTKVDEAGGSFTISLTGVCLDPGLVVVKDKLNRTASVSVSSPFVEP' A
#
# COMPACT_ATOMS: atom_id res chain seq x y z
N MET A 1 -0.03 3.55 -7.30
CA MET A 1 0.61 4.52 -6.39
C MET A 1 2.09 4.60 -6.70
N PHE A 2 2.64 5.81 -6.68
CA PHE A 2 4.07 6.06 -6.89
C PHE A 2 4.71 6.42 -5.54
N VAL A 3 5.94 5.96 -5.31
CA VAL A 3 6.68 6.23 -4.07
C VAL A 3 7.83 7.19 -4.36
N TYR A 4 7.84 8.33 -3.68
CA TYR A 4 8.87 9.36 -3.82
C TYR A 4 9.46 9.71 -2.45
N GLY A 5 10.74 10.13 -2.45
CA GLY A 5 11.46 10.49 -1.22
C GLY A 5 12.02 9.29 -0.45
N GLY A 6 12.75 9.54 0.64
CA GLY A 6 13.43 8.48 1.40
C GLY A 6 14.56 7.81 0.60
N SER A 7 14.90 6.57 0.95
CA SER A 7 15.93 5.80 0.27
C SER A 7 15.41 4.42 -0.18
N ALA A 8 15.44 4.17 -1.49
CA ALA A 8 15.11 2.88 -2.06
C ALA A 8 16.11 1.78 -1.64
N PRO A 9 15.70 0.48 -1.65
CA PRO A 9 14.38 -0.04 -1.99
C PRO A 9 13.33 0.22 -0.90
N TYR A 10 12.07 0.25 -1.30
CA TYR A 10 10.91 0.35 -0.40
C TYR A 10 10.21 -1.00 -0.27
N TYR A 11 9.73 -1.30 0.92
CA TYR A 11 8.99 -2.51 1.25
C TYR A 11 7.55 -2.13 1.57
N VAL A 12 6.61 -2.76 0.87
CA VAL A 12 5.18 -2.51 1.02
C VAL A 12 4.59 -3.68 1.80
N ASN A 13 4.03 -3.38 2.97
CA ASN A 13 3.36 -4.34 3.82
C ASN A 13 1.88 -3.99 3.92
N ASN A 14 1.02 -4.97 3.66
CA ASN A 14 -0.42 -4.81 3.79
C ASN A 14 -0.90 -5.48 5.08
N ALA A 15 -1.53 -4.71 5.97
CA ALA A 15 -2.08 -5.23 7.21
C ALA A 15 -3.44 -5.95 7.03
N PHE A 16 -4.06 -5.82 5.85
CA PHE A 16 -5.40 -6.35 5.54
C PHE A 16 -5.39 -7.19 4.25
N PRO A 17 -4.76 -8.39 4.27
CA PRO A 17 -4.63 -9.23 3.07
C PRO A 17 -5.97 -9.79 2.54
N ASP A 18 -7.00 -9.89 3.38
CA ASP A 18 -8.32 -10.38 2.97
C ASP A 18 -9.06 -9.41 2.04
N ALA A 19 -8.82 -8.11 2.22
CA ALA A 19 -9.54 -7.03 1.54
C ALA A 19 -8.69 -6.27 0.51
N ILE A 20 -7.37 -6.25 0.72
CA ILE A 20 -6.42 -5.48 -0.07
C ILE A 20 -5.41 -6.44 -0.69
N VAL A 21 -5.19 -6.31 -1.99
CA VAL A 21 -4.15 -7.05 -2.72
C VAL A 21 -3.13 -6.04 -3.24
N VAL A 22 -1.87 -6.26 -2.90
CA VAL A 22 -0.75 -5.45 -3.39
C VAL A 22 0.01 -6.27 -4.43
N ASN A 23 0.20 -5.73 -5.63
CA ASN A 23 0.86 -6.47 -6.71
C ASN A 23 2.37 -6.71 -6.46
N LYS A 24 3.01 -5.83 -5.68
CA LYS A 24 4.44 -5.86 -5.38
C LYS A 24 4.68 -5.39 -3.95
N THR A 25 5.34 -6.23 -3.17
CA THR A 25 5.77 -5.91 -1.79
C THR A 25 7.14 -5.23 -1.73
N LYS A 26 7.79 -5.03 -2.88
CA LYS A 26 9.08 -4.34 -2.99
C LYS A 26 9.08 -3.41 -4.20
N VAL A 27 9.57 -2.20 -4.00
CA VAL A 27 9.80 -1.20 -5.04
C VAL A 27 11.29 -0.84 -5.03
N ASP A 28 12.01 -1.23 -6.06
CA ASP A 28 13.49 -1.18 -6.06
C ASP A 28 14.06 0.22 -6.26
N GLU A 29 13.31 1.14 -6.88
CA GLU A 29 13.78 2.46 -7.30
C GLU A 29 12.87 3.58 -6.80
N ALA A 30 13.46 4.75 -6.55
CA ALA A 30 12.71 5.97 -6.25
C ALA A 30 11.89 6.40 -7.48
N GLY A 31 10.62 6.74 -7.26
CA GLY A 31 9.66 6.99 -8.35
C GLY A 31 9.03 5.72 -8.92
N GLY A 32 9.45 4.53 -8.44
CA GLY A 32 8.77 3.29 -8.74
C GLY A 32 7.35 3.25 -8.18
N SER A 33 6.55 2.32 -8.70
CA SER A 33 5.13 2.22 -8.38
C SER A 33 4.69 0.82 -8.00
N PHE A 34 3.65 0.76 -7.17
CA PHE A 34 2.89 -0.44 -6.88
C PHE A 34 1.39 -0.18 -7.07
N THR A 35 0.65 -1.25 -7.28
CA THR A 35 -0.80 -1.24 -7.51
C THR A 35 -1.47 -1.89 -6.32
N ILE A 36 -2.54 -1.24 -5.85
CA ILE A 36 -3.43 -1.75 -4.83
C ILE A 36 -4.76 -2.09 -5.52
N SER A 37 -5.25 -3.30 -5.30
CA SER A 37 -6.57 -3.75 -5.74
C SER A 37 -7.40 -4.15 -4.53
N LEU A 38 -8.70 -3.87 -4.58
CA LEU A 38 -9.65 -4.28 -3.54
C LEU A 38 -10.40 -5.53 -3.99
N THR A 39 -10.62 -6.47 -3.08
CA THR A 39 -11.33 -7.74 -3.36
C THR A 39 -12.85 -7.62 -3.26
N GLY A 40 -13.37 -6.44 -2.90
CA GLY A 40 -14.81 -6.16 -2.84
C GLY A 40 -15.49 -6.47 -1.51
N VAL A 41 -14.73 -6.87 -0.49
CA VAL A 41 -15.25 -6.95 0.89
C VAL A 41 -15.35 -5.56 1.51
N CYS A 42 -16.24 -5.41 2.50
CA CYS A 42 -16.35 -4.19 3.27
C CYS A 42 -15.01 -3.90 3.97
N LEU A 43 -14.43 -2.73 3.70
CA LEU A 43 -13.12 -2.31 4.21
C LEU A 43 -13.32 -1.11 5.13
N ASP A 44 -13.23 -1.34 6.44
CA ASP A 44 -12.98 -0.27 7.41
C ASP A 44 -11.49 0.08 7.30
N PRO A 45 -11.10 1.37 7.20
CA PRO A 45 -9.98 1.79 6.36
C PRO A 45 -8.72 0.95 6.61
N GLY A 46 -8.35 0.17 5.59
CA GLY A 46 -7.21 -0.74 5.68
C GLY A 46 -5.90 0.02 5.58
N LEU A 47 -4.93 -0.39 6.38
CA LEU A 47 -3.61 0.24 6.43
C LEU A 47 -2.60 -0.51 5.55
N VAL A 48 -2.00 0.21 4.61
CA VAL A 48 -0.82 -0.25 3.87
C VAL A 48 0.39 0.56 4.33
N VAL A 49 1.45 -0.10 4.78
CA VAL A 49 2.66 0.53 5.28
C VAL A 49 3.77 0.39 4.26
N VAL A 50 4.37 1.51 3.88
CA VAL A 50 5.55 1.56 3.03
C VAL A 50 6.75 1.89 3.91
N LYS A 51 7.78 1.04 3.90
CA LYS A 51 9.02 1.21 4.66
C LYS A 51 10.19 1.40 3.71
N ASP A 52 11.01 2.41 3.91
CA ASP A 52 12.23 2.60 3.12
C ASP A 52 13.42 1.78 3.68
N LYS A 53 14.54 1.76 2.95
CA LYS A 53 15.76 1.04 3.35
C LYS A 53 16.31 1.52 4.69
N LEU A 54 16.06 2.77 5.06
CA LEU A 54 16.50 3.39 6.30
C LEU A 54 15.48 3.24 7.44
N ASN A 55 14.52 2.32 7.29
CA ASN A 55 13.46 2.00 8.24
C ASN A 55 12.44 3.13 8.51
N ARG A 56 12.40 4.18 7.70
CA ARG A 56 11.34 5.20 7.75
C ARG A 56 10.06 4.61 7.18
N THR A 57 8.94 4.88 7.84
CA THR A 57 7.64 4.36 7.45
C THR A 57 6.70 5.48 7.00
N ALA A 58 5.92 5.19 5.98
CA ALA A 58 4.78 5.98 5.55
C ALA A 58 3.55 5.08 5.52
N SER A 59 2.46 5.56 6.08
CA SER A 59 1.20 4.83 6.18
C SER A 59 0.22 5.35 5.14
N VAL A 60 -0.47 4.42 4.48
CA VAL A 60 -1.45 4.71 3.44
C VAL A 60 -2.76 4.10 3.90
N SER A 61 -3.74 4.96 4.16
CA SER A 61 -5.10 4.57 4.46
C SER A 61 -5.84 4.30 3.16
N VAL A 62 -6.33 3.07 2.99
CA VAL A 62 -7.14 2.67 1.84
C VAL A 62 -8.57 2.50 2.33
N SER A 63 -9.51 3.18 1.70
CA SER A 63 -10.94 3.07 1.99
C SER A 63 -11.68 2.82 0.68
N SER A 64 -12.65 1.91 0.70
CA SER A 64 -13.65 1.84 -0.39
C SER A 64 -14.74 2.88 -0.13
N PRO A 65 -15.21 3.61 -1.16
CA PRO A 65 -16.51 4.24 -1.04
C PRO A 65 -17.52 3.10 -0.88
N PHE A 66 -18.18 3.03 0.27
CA PHE A 66 -19.37 2.19 0.39
C PHE A 66 -20.40 2.73 -0.60
N VAL A 67 -20.65 1.98 -1.67
CA VAL A 67 -21.78 2.24 -2.57
C VAL A 67 -22.89 1.33 -2.08
N GLU A 68 -23.84 1.91 -1.37
CA GLU A 68 -25.07 1.23 -0.93
C GLU A 68 -25.81 0.71 -2.18
N PRO A 69 -26.21 -0.57 -2.24
CA PRO A 69 -26.88 -1.16 -3.41
C PRO A 69 -28.30 -0.63 -3.63
#